data_AF-A0A1T3P8C7-F1
#
_entry.id   AF-A0A1T3P8C7-F1
#
_cell.length_a   1.000
_cell.length_b   1.000
_cell.length_c   1.000
_cell.angle_alpha   90.00
_cell.angle_beta   90.00
_cell.angle_gamma   90.00
#
_symmetry.space_group_name_H-M   'P 1'
#
loop_
_entity.id
_entity.type
_entity.pdbx_description
1 polymer ?
#
loop_
_entity_poly.entity_id
_entity_poly.type
_entity_poly.pdbx_seq_one_letter_code
_entity_poly.pdbx_strand_id
1 'polypeptide(L)'
;MAREPVVAREASPEFRAQEIEALAPDGYVRADLAGEIDGETVVAEVMALMPGKWRASVMRLLRAGDFDGFMSAVLTADGYDAYLELDPNQDQFAAFVEDLSTKGGESVGKSSGRRGSATRMRRR
;
A
#
# COMPACT_ATOMS: atom_id res chain seq x y z
N MET A 1 46.41 11.89 -0.53
CA MET A 1 45.23 11.72 -1.43
C MET A 1 44.08 11.18 -0.59
N ALA A 2 43.18 12.05 -0.14
CA ALA A 2 42.00 11.63 0.59
C ALA A 2 40.96 11.10 -0.42
N ARG A 3 40.40 9.92 -0.18
CA ARG A 3 39.27 9.39 -0.95
C ARG A 3 38.00 10.12 -0.50
N GLU A 4 37.39 10.86 -1.40
CA GLU A 4 36.05 11.42 -1.20
C GLU A 4 35.03 10.28 -1.00
N PRO A 5 34.10 10.39 -0.03
CA PRO A 5 33.04 9.42 0.12
C PRO A 5 32.05 9.58 -1.05
N VAL A 6 31.86 8.50 -1.81
CA VAL A 6 30.79 8.41 -2.81
C VAL A 6 29.46 8.43 -2.05
N VAL A 7 28.85 9.60 -1.93
CA VAL A 7 27.48 9.75 -1.41
C VAL A 7 26.57 9.00 -2.38
N ALA A 8 25.96 7.91 -1.91
CA ALA A 8 24.91 7.21 -2.65
C ALA A 8 23.81 8.23 -2.96
N ARG A 9 23.75 8.64 -4.22
CA ARG A 9 22.79 9.64 -4.70
C ARG A 9 21.43 8.96 -4.70
N GLU A 10 20.67 9.14 -3.62
CA GLU A 10 19.27 8.72 -3.61
C GLU A 10 18.59 9.34 -4.83
N ALA A 11 17.98 8.50 -5.67
CA ALA A 11 17.25 8.97 -6.83
C ALA A 11 16.17 9.96 -6.38
N SER A 12 16.07 11.08 -7.10
CA SER A 12 15.05 12.12 -6.85
C SER A 12 13.65 11.47 -6.78
N PRO A 13 12.73 11.96 -5.94
CA PRO A 13 11.35 11.49 -5.88
C PRO A 13 10.68 11.42 -7.26
N GLU A 14 10.99 12.38 -8.14
CA GLU A 14 10.50 12.42 -9.52
C GLU A 14 11.00 11.23 -10.37
N PHE A 15 12.25 10.82 -10.18
CA PHE A 15 12.83 9.66 -10.88
C PHE A 15 12.25 8.35 -10.35
N ARG A 16 12.03 8.24 -9.03
CA ARG A 16 11.36 7.09 -8.42
C ARG A 16 9.93 6.94 -8.93
N ALA A 17 9.18 8.04 -9.02
CA ALA A 17 7.82 8.03 -9.57
C ALA A 17 7.79 7.59 -11.04
N GLN A 18 8.74 8.07 -11.87
CA GLN A 18 8.85 7.66 -13.28
C GLN A 18 9.22 6.17 -13.43
N GLU A 19 10.11 5.66 -12.58
CA GLU A 19 10.49 4.24 -12.58
C GLU A 19 9.29 3.34 -12.20
N ILE A 20 8.51 3.74 -11.19
CA ILE A 20 7.28 3.04 -10.79
C ILE A 20 6.23 3.07 -11.91
N GLU A 21 6.02 4.22 -12.55
CA GLU A 21 5.08 4.33 -13.69
C GLU A 21 5.52 3.46 -14.89
N ALA A 22 6.82 3.32 -15.12
CA ALA A 22 7.35 2.40 -16.14
C ALA A 22 7.19 0.91 -15.78
N LEU A 23 7.26 0.57 -14.50
CA LEU A 23 7.03 -0.79 -13.97
C LEU A 23 5.53 -1.15 -13.87
N ALA A 24 4.67 -0.15 -13.73
CA ALA A 24 3.22 -0.26 -13.59
C ALA A 24 2.48 0.54 -14.67
N PRO A 25 2.54 0.13 -15.95
CA PRO A 25 1.97 0.90 -17.07
C PRO A 25 0.46 1.13 -16.94
N ASP A 26 -0.25 0.22 -16.26
CA ASP A 26 -1.69 0.31 -16.00
C ASP A 26 -2.03 1.03 -14.68
N GLY A 27 -1.01 1.52 -13.95
CA GLY A 27 -1.17 2.25 -12.69
C GLY A 27 -1.36 1.38 -11.45
N TYR A 28 -1.19 0.07 -11.55
CA TYR A 28 -1.33 -0.89 -10.45
C TYR A 28 0.01 -1.24 -9.80
N VAL A 29 0.05 -1.25 -8.47
CA VAL A 29 1.21 -1.65 -7.67
C VAL A 29 0.83 -2.76 -6.69
N ARG A 30 1.82 -3.57 -6.31
CA ARG A 30 1.67 -4.61 -5.28
C ARG A 30 1.63 -3.96 -3.90
N ALA A 31 0.58 -4.16 -3.13
CA ALA A 31 0.43 -3.62 -1.78
C ALA A 31 0.08 -4.70 -0.77
N ASP A 32 0.51 -4.48 0.47
CA ASP A 32 0.29 -5.42 1.55
C ASP A 32 -1.05 -5.08 2.22
N LEU A 33 -2.03 -5.97 2.07
CA LEU A 33 -3.33 -5.86 2.72
C LEU A 33 -3.36 -6.81 3.92
N ALA A 34 -3.44 -6.22 5.12
CA ALA A 34 -3.64 -6.96 6.35
C ALA A 34 -5.13 -7.10 6.64
N GLY A 35 -5.55 -8.22 7.21
CA GLY A 35 -6.90 -8.45 7.70
C GLY A 35 -6.94 -9.51 8.80
N GLU A 36 -8.12 -10.00 9.15
CA GLU A 36 -8.36 -10.98 10.20
C GLU A 36 -9.09 -12.21 9.65
N ILE A 37 -8.48 -13.38 9.80
CA ILE A 37 -9.11 -14.68 9.51
C ILE A 37 -9.07 -15.51 10.78
N ASP A 38 -10.23 -15.97 11.26
CA ASP A 38 -10.37 -16.78 12.48
C ASP A 38 -9.70 -16.17 13.74
N GLY A 39 -9.68 -14.84 13.84
CA GLY A 39 -9.06 -14.13 14.97
C GLY A 39 -7.55 -13.92 14.85
N GLU A 40 -6.93 -14.32 13.74
CA GLU A 40 -5.52 -14.14 13.47
C GLU A 40 -5.30 -13.08 12.38
N THR A 41 -4.33 -12.17 12.61
CA THR A 41 -3.95 -11.19 11.59
C THR A 41 -3.15 -11.86 10.47
N VAL A 42 -3.71 -11.84 9.26
CA VAL A 42 -3.09 -12.36 8.03
C VAL A 42 -2.76 -11.18 7.11
N VAL A 43 -1.68 -11.30 6.34
CA VAL A 43 -1.29 -10.30 5.33
C VAL A 43 -1.20 -10.97 3.98
N ALA A 44 -1.90 -10.43 2.98
CA ALA A 44 -1.79 -10.85 1.59
C ALA A 44 -1.25 -9.72 0.72
N GLU A 45 -0.56 -10.08 -0.37
CA GLU A 45 -0.16 -9.13 -1.40
C GLU A 45 -1.28 -9.01 -2.43
N VAL A 46 -1.76 -7.78 -2.66
CA VAL A 46 -2.83 -7.48 -3.61
C VAL A 46 -2.36 -6.45 -4.64
N MET A 47 -2.93 -6.49 -5.84
CA MET A 47 -2.68 -5.49 -6.87
C MET A 47 -3.70 -4.36 -6.75
N ALA A 48 -3.25 -3.13 -6.51
CA ALA A 48 -4.13 -1.96 -6.36
C ALA A 48 -3.67 -0.75 -7.17
N LEU A 49 -4.61 0.06 -7.62
CA LEU A 49 -4.36 1.34 -8.28
C LEU A 49 -3.66 2.31 -7.33
N MET A 50 -2.64 3.00 -7.82
CA MET A 50 -1.95 4.06 -7.08
C MET A 50 -2.88 5.24 -6.75
N PRO A 51 -2.67 5.93 -5.61
CA PRO A 51 -3.51 7.05 -5.18
C PRO A 51 -3.71 8.15 -6.24
N GLY A 52 -2.63 8.55 -6.94
CA GLY A 52 -2.70 9.54 -8.01
C GLY A 52 -3.54 9.15 -9.23
N LYS A 53 -3.93 7.87 -9.37
CA LYS A 53 -4.79 7.37 -10.46
C LYS A 53 -6.25 7.17 -10.00
N TRP A 54 -6.57 7.43 -8.73
CA TRP A 54 -7.94 7.29 -8.23
C TRP A 54 -8.86 8.36 -8.81
N ARG A 55 -9.97 7.91 -9.41
CA ARG A 55 -10.97 8.83 -9.95
C ARG A 55 -11.69 9.58 -8.82
N ALA A 56 -12.15 10.80 -9.12
CA ALA A 56 -12.95 11.57 -8.17
C ALA A 56 -14.20 10.81 -7.68
N SER A 57 -14.79 9.96 -8.52
CA SER A 57 -15.90 9.07 -8.12
C SER A 57 -15.50 8.08 -7.03
N VAL A 58 -14.32 7.46 -7.14
CA VAL A 58 -13.77 6.53 -6.15
C VAL A 58 -13.49 7.26 -4.84
N MET A 59 -12.91 8.46 -4.93
CA MET A 59 -12.70 9.32 -3.76
C MET A 59 -14.00 9.79 -3.10
N ARG A 60 -15.15 9.77 -3.80
CA ARG A 60 -16.46 10.02 -3.17
C ARG A 60 -16.95 8.82 -2.38
N LEU A 61 -16.71 7.60 -2.85
CA LEU A 61 -17.03 6.36 -2.10
C LEU A 61 -16.31 6.36 -0.76
N LEU A 62 -15.00 6.61 -0.77
CA LEU A 62 -14.20 6.70 0.44
C LEU A 62 -14.71 7.78 1.42
N ARG A 63 -15.07 8.97 0.91
CA ARG A 63 -15.64 10.05 1.74
C ARG A 63 -17.03 9.73 2.29
N ALA A 64 -17.79 8.88 1.61
CA ALA A 64 -19.09 8.40 2.05
C ALA A 64 -18.97 7.26 3.08
N GLY A 65 -17.76 6.75 3.35
CA GLY A 65 -17.54 5.57 4.18
C GLY A 65 -17.86 4.25 3.48
N ASP A 66 -18.02 4.26 2.16
CA ASP A 66 -18.24 3.06 1.35
C ASP A 66 -16.88 2.43 1.00
N PHE A 67 -16.35 1.65 1.94
CA PHE A 67 -15.06 0.97 1.80
C PHE A 67 -15.11 -0.17 0.79
N ASP A 68 -16.19 -0.96 0.76
CA ASP A 68 -16.34 -2.06 -0.21
C ASP A 68 -16.39 -1.53 -1.64
N GLY A 69 -17.18 -0.48 -1.88
CA GLY A 69 -17.24 0.20 -3.17
C GLY A 69 -15.88 0.79 -3.57
N PHE A 70 -15.15 1.39 -2.62
CA PHE A 70 -13.81 1.88 -2.86
C PHE A 70 -12.84 0.75 -3.23
N MET A 71 -12.82 -0.34 -2.46
CA MET A 71 -11.91 -1.47 -2.65
C MET A 71 -12.18 -2.19 -3.98
N SER A 72 -13.45 -2.40 -4.35
CA SER A 72 -13.82 -2.99 -5.65
C SER A 72 -13.36 -2.15 -6.85
N ALA A 73 -13.20 -0.83 -6.68
CA ALA A 73 -12.78 0.07 -7.74
C ALA A 73 -11.26 0.26 -7.82
N VAL A 74 -10.53 -0.01 -6.72
CA VAL A 74 -9.08 0.21 -6.61
C VAL A 74 -8.30 -1.09 -6.79
N LEU A 75 -8.84 -2.22 -6.36
CA LEU A 75 -8.18 -3.52 -6.48
C LEU A 75 -8.44 -4.17 -7.84
N THR A 76 -7.58 -5.12 -8.21
CA THR A 76 -7.94 -6.12 -9.23
C THR A 76 -9.01 -7.07 -8.71
N ALA A 77 -9.64 -7.85 -9.59
CA ALA A 77 -10.65 -8.85 -9.20
C ALA A 77 -10.11 -9.81 -8.10
N ASP A 78 -8.97 -10.44 -8.36
CA ASP A 78 -8.32 -11.34 -7.38
C ASP A 78 -7.96 -10.61 -6.06
N GLY A 79 -7.56 -9.34 -6.15
CA GLY A 79 -7.26 -8.54 -4.97
C GLY A 79 -8.51 -8.22 -4.15
N TYR A 80 -9.64 -7.98 -4.80
CA TYR A 80 -10.92 -7.74 -4.16
C TYR A 80 -11.45 -9.02 -3.47
N ASP A 81 -11.29 -10.17 -4.10
CA ASP A 81 -11.62 -11.46 -3.47
C ASP A 81 -10.78 -11.67 -2.19
N ALA A 82 -9.49 -11.35 -2.24
CA ALA A 82 -8.62 -11.39 -1.05
C ALA A 82 -9.07 -10.39 0.02
N TYR A 83 -9.54 -9.20 -0.35
CA TYR A 83 -10.11 -8.22 0.59
C TYR A 83 -11.34 -8.76 1.32
N LEU A 84 -12.26 -9.42 0.60
CA LEU A 84 -13.47 -10.01 1.18
C LEU A 84 -13.15 -11.15 2.14
N GLU A 85 -12.12 -11.94 1.84
CA GLU A 85 -11.66 -13.02 2.71
C GLU A 85 -10.94 -12.49 3.95
N LEU A 86 -10.12 -11.45 3.79
CA LEU A 86 -9.32 -10.87 4.85
C LEU A 86 -10.12 -10.00 5.83
N ASP A 87 -11.23 -9.40 5.43
CA ASP A 87 -12.07 -8.52 6.28
C ASP A 87 -11.25 -7.50 7.12
N PRO A 88 -10.53 -6.58 6.46
CA PRO A 88 -9.63 -5.67 7.16
C PRO A 88 -10.40 -4.65 8.01
N ASN A 89 -9.93 -4.41 9.22
CA ASN A 89 -10.42 -3.31 10.05
C ASN A 89 -9.89 -1.94 9.57
N GLN A 90 -10.40 -0.87 10.19
CA GLN A 90 -10.06 0.50 9.79
C GLN A 90 -8.56 0.83 9.90
N ASP A 91 -7.86 0.32 10.92
CA ASP A 91 -6.42 0.55 11.10
C ASP A 91 -5.61 -0.17 10.02
N GLN A 92 -6.00 -1.41 9.69
CA GLN A 92 -5.39 -2.20 8.63
C GLN A 92 -5.65 -1.60 7.24
N PHE A 93 -6.86 -1.08 7.00
CA PHE A 93 -7.19 -0.32 5.80
C PHE A 93 -6.35 0.95 5.67
N ALA A 94 -6.22 1.74 6.74
CA ALA A 94 -5.40 2.95 6.73
C ALA A 94 -3.92 2.61 6.45
N ALA A 95 -3.43 1.53 7.05
CA ALA A 95 -2.13 0.95 6.79
C ALA A 95 -1.94 0.56 5.30
N PHE A 96 -2.92 -0.07 4.69
CA PHE A 96 -2.88 -0.43 3.27
C PHE A 96 -2.77 0.81 2.36
N VAL A 97 -3.55 1.87 2.65
CA VAL A 97 -3.50 3.13 1.89
C VAL A 97 -2.14 3.84 2.02
N GLU A 98 -1.52 3.80 3.20
CA GLU A 98 -0.18 4.34 3.43
C GLU A 98 0.88 3.56 2.62
N ASP A 99 0.79 2.23 2.60
CA ASP A 99 1.67 1.37 1.81
C ASP A 99 1.54 1.67 0.31
N LEU A 100 0.30 1.80 -0.19
CA LEU A 100 0.04 2.18 -1.57
C LEU A 100 0.63 3.54 -1.96
N SER A 101 0.55 4.52 -1.05
CA SER A 101 1.11 5.84 -1.29
C SER A 101 2.64 5.77 -1.40
N THR A 102 3.26 5.05 -0.45
CA THR A 102 4.72 4.84 -0.42
C THR A 102 5.21 4.11 -1.68
N LYS A 103 4.52 3.05 -2.08
CA LYS A 103 4.86 2.24 -3.26
C LYS A 103 4.51 2.93 -4.58
N GLY A 104 3.57 3.87 -4.58
CA GLY A 104 3.20 4.69 -5.74
C GLY A 104 4.12 5.90 -5.99
N GLY A 105 5.19 6.06 -5.21
CA GLY A 105 6.11 7.18 -5.34
C GLY A 105 5.60 8.49 -4.73
N GLU A 106 4.38 8.49 -4.18
CA GLU A 106 3.89 9.57 -3.34
C GLU A 106 4.50 9.41 -1.95
N SER A 107 5.64 10.05 -1.75
CA SER A 107 6.18 10.34 -0.42
C SER A 107 5.13 11.19 0.33
N VAL A 108 4.16 10.55 0.96
CA VAL A 108 3.32 11.18 1.98
C VAL A 108 4.30 11.60 3.05
N GLY A 109 4.59 12.91 3.11
CA GLY A 109 5.58 13.49 4.00
C GLY A 109 5.24 13.20 5.45
N LYS A 110 5.72 12.06 5.95
CA LYS A 110 6.01 11.71 7.34
C LYS A 110 6.80 10.40 7.32
N SER A 111 8.03 10.52 7.80
CA SER A 111 9.01 9.47 7.97
C SER A 111 8.50 8.30 8.82
N SER A 112 8.76 7.08 8.34
CA SER A 112 9.25 5.94 9.12
C SER A 112 8.51 5.61 10.44
N GLY A 113 7.38 4.94 10.35
CA GLY A 113 6.94 4.01 11.38
C GLY A 113 7.29 2.59 10.96
N ARG A 114 8.36 2.01 11.50
CA ARG A 114 8.61 0.57 11.40
C ARG A 114 7.35 -0.14 11.95
N ARG A 115 6.57 -0.81 11.10
CA ARG A 115 5.53 -1.74 11.58
C ARG A 115 6.24 -2.80 12.41
N GLY A 116 5.93 -2.83 13.70
CA GLY A 116 6.43 -3.87 14.59
C GLY A 116 6.04 -5.22 14.01
N SER A 117 7.03 -6.02 13.64
CA SER A 117 6.81 -7.42 13.32
C SER A 117 6.17 -8.08 14.54
N ALA A 118 4.90 -8.47 14.42
CA ALA A 118 4.21 -9.30 15.37
C ALA A 118 4.91 -10.67 15.38
N THR A 119 5.95 -10.77 16.21
CA THR A 119 6.67 -12.02 16.44
C THR A 119 5.72 -12.96 17.20
N ARG A 120 5.42 -14.08 16.53
CA ARG A 120 4.60 -15.20 16.99
C ARG A 120 4.70 -15.46 18.49
N MET A 121 3.54 -15.47 19.13
CA MET A 121 3.30 -16.08 20.42
C MET A 121 3.65 -17.57 20.34
N ARG A 122 4.68 -18.03 21.04
CA ARG A 122 4.96 -19.46 21.27
C ARG A 122 4.92 -19.76 22.76
N ARG A 123 3.82 -20.42 23.12
CA ARG A 123 3.48 -21.15 24.35
C ARG A 123 4.68 -21.78 25.09
N ARG A 124 4.81 -21.48 26.39
CA ARG A 124 5.18 -22.47 27.43
C ARG A 124 4.61 -22.08 28.77
#